data_AF-A0A336JTM3-F1
#
_entry.id   AF-A0A336JTM3-F1
#
_cell.length_a   1.000
_cell.length_b   1.000
_cell.length_c   1.000
_cell.angle_alpha   90.00
_cell.angle_beta   90.00
_cell.angle_gamma   90.00
#
_symmetry.space_group_name_H-M   'P 1'
#
loop_
_entity.id
_entity.type
_entity.pdbx_description
1 polymer ?
#
loop_
_entity_poly.entity_id
_entity_poly.type
_entity_poly.pdbx_seq_one_letter_code
_entity_poly.pdbx_strand_id
1 'polypeptide(L)'
;MSNMFIIGKRLVPVDHVALVEEYQPGSASRLQTSRDFKARVVLINRDSILTEETVEAFAADKGFSVIPGEGIAINPRVHFRVETFEPAEGFTPTKPYRSRLLWRDQDGNDQSKLLLAEPEIVLDITLKPVADPAPDQSAERKAPRAAGRRKSVRNGPTATV
;
A
#
# COMPACT_ATOMS: atom_id res chain seq x y z
N MET A 1 -12.33 -8.80 -3.72
CA MET A 1 -10.88 -8.91 -3.47
C MET A 1 -10.68 -8.76 -1.98
N SER A 2 -9.89 -9.62 -1.33
CA SER A 2 -9.70 -9.56 0.12
C SER A 2 -8.95 -8.28 0.48
N ASN A 3 -9.60 -7.37 1.21
CA ASN A 3 -9.06 -6.07 1.65
C ASN A 3 -8.09 -6.26 2.83
N MET A 4 -7.17 -7.23 2.72
CA MET A 4 -6.31 -7.71 3.80
C MET A 4 -4.90 -8.02 3.28
N PHE A 5 -3.88 -7.68 4.07
CA PHE A 5 -2.52 -8.16 3.91
C PHE A 5 -2.25 -9.37 4.81
N ILE A 6 -1.43 -10.29 4.31
CA ILE A 6 -0.82 -11.34 5.13
C ILE A 6 0.59 -10.87 5.47
N ILE A 7 0.87 -10.68 6.76
CA ILE A 7 2.20 -10.27 7.26
C ILE A 7 2.67 -11.34 8.24
N GLY A 8 3.58 -12.21 7.78
CA GLY A 8 3.91 -13.45 8.49
C GLY A 8 2.68 -14.35 8.62
N LYS A 9 2.13 -14.46 9.84
CA LYS A 9 0.91 -15.24 10.13
C LYS A 9 -0.32 -14.37 10.40
N ARG A 10 -0.19 -13.04 10.34
CA ARG A 10 -1.26 -12.09 10.69
C ARG A 10 -2.03 -11.69 9.44
N LEU A 11 -3.35 -11.69 9.54
CA LEU A 11 -4.25 -11.08 8.58
C LEU A 11 -4.56 -9.66 9.06
N VAL A 12 -4.17 -8.65 8.29
CA VAL A 12 -4.28 -7.24 8.67
C VAL A 12 -5.09 -6.50 7.61
N PRO A 13 -6.16 -5.77 7.96
CA PRO A 13 -6.86 -4.94 6.98
C PRO A 13 -5.92 -3.95 6.33
N VAL A 14 -6.06 -3.75 5.03
CA VAL A 14 -5.19 -2.82 4.27
C VAL A 14 -5.24 -1.43 4.90
N ASP A 15 -6.45 -0.96 5.24
CA ASP A 15 -6.69 0.37 5.82
C ASP A 15 -6.13 0.50 7.24
N HIS A 16 -5.70 -0.59 7.87
CA HIS A 16 -5.09 -0.58 9.20
C HIS A 16 -3.57 -0.42 9.18
N VAL A 17 -2.94 -0.48 8.01
CA VAL A 17 -1.50 -0.23 7.89
C VAL A 17 -1.26 1.23 7.55
N ALA A 18 -0.54 1.95 8.40
CA ALA A 18 -0.18 3.34 8.15
C ALA A 18 1.00 3.42 7.18
N LEU A 19 2.14 2.84 7.58
CA LEU A 19 3.38 2.89 6.81
C LEU A 19 4.23 1.65 7.09
N VAL A 20 5.22 1.42 6.26
CA VAL A 20 6.31 0.47 6.51
C VAL A 20 7.62 1.23 6.51
N GLU A 21 8.51 0.89 7.43
CA GLU A 21 9.81 1.55 7.59
C GLU A 21 10.92 0.52 7.82
N GLU A 22 12.16 0.89 7.52
CA GLU A 22 13.32 0.06 7.81
C GLU A 22 13.38 -0.32 9.28
N TYR A 23 13.65 -1.60 9.53
CA TYR A 23 13.86 -2.08 10.87
C TYR A 23 15.33 -1.90 11.24
N GLN A 24 15.59 -0.99 12.18
CA GLN A 24 16.89 -0.85 12.81
C GLN A 24 16.81 -1.43 14.23
N PRO A 25 17.44 -2.59 14.51
CA PRO A 25 17.48 -3.11 15.86
C PRO A 25 18.23 -2.11 16.74
N GLY A 26 17.56 -1.57 17.75
CA GLY A 26 18.21 -0.67 18.70
C GLY A 26 19.37 -1.36 19.41
N SER A 27 20.30 -0.59 19.98
CA SER A 27 21.45 -1.10 20.76
C SER A 27 21.05 -1.99 21.95
N ALA A 28 19.79 -1.93 22.38
CA ALA A 28 19.19 -2.77 23.41
C ALA A 28 18.23 -3.85 22.87
N SER A 29 18.26 -4.16 21.57
CA SER A 29 17.38 -5.18 20.99
C SER A 29 17.73 -6.56 21.53
N ARG A 30 16.96 -7.01 22.53
CA ARG A 30 17.02 -8.37 23.10
C ARG A 30 16.24 -9.38 22.27
N LEU A 31 15.91 -9.06 21.01
CA LEU A 31 15.12 -9.95 20.16
C LEU A 31 15.98 -11.17 19.79
N GLN A 32 15.87 -12.24 20.58
CA GLN A 32 16.51 -13.53 20.30
C GLN A 32 15.68 -14.29 19.29
N THR A 33 15.85 -13.95 18.01
CA THR A 33 15.23 -14.62 16.88
C THR A 33 16.30 -14.98 15.85
N SER A 34 16.12 -16.10 15.16
CA SER A 34 16.94 -16.45 14.00
C SER A 34 16.46 -15.78 12.70
N ARG A 35 15.35 -15.02 12.76
CA ARG A 35 14.72 -14.37 11.60
C ARG A 35 15.40 -13.04 11.29
N ASP A 36 15.68 -12.83 10.01
CA ASP A 36 16.31 -11.61 9.48
C ASP A 36 15.23 -10.56 9.15
N PHE A 37 14.73 -9.88 10.18
CA PHE A 37 13.74 -8.83 9.99
C PHE A 37 14.38 -7.59 9.34
N LYS A 38 13.77 -7.09 8.26
CA LYS A 38 14.29 -5.98 7.46
C LYS A 38 13.44 -4.73 7.56
N ALA A 39 12.15 -4.89 7.83
CA ALA A 39 11.22 -3.77 7.95
C ALA A 39 10.23 -3.96 9.11
N ARG A 40 9.67 -2.83 9.53
CA ARG A 40 8.61 -2.70 10.53
C ARG A 40 7.38 -2.12 9.85
N VAL A 41 6.30 -2.88 9.85
CA VAL A 41 4.98 -2.42 9.42
C VAL A 41 4.30 -1.74 10.61
N VAL A 42 3.96 -0.47 10.48
CA VAL A 42 3.32 0.35 11.50
C VAL A 42 1.82 0.39 11.24
N LEU A 43 1.04 0.02 12.24
CA LEU A 43 -0.41 -0.02 12.17
C LEU A 43 -1.02 1.27 12.71
N ILE A 44 -2.23 1.60 12.25
CA ILE A 44 -2.99 2.78 12.72
C ILE A 44 -3.40 2.65 14.19
N ASN A 45 -3.39 1.45 14.77
CA ASN A 45 -3.65 1.23 16.20
C ASN A 45 -2.37 1.35 17.06
N ARG A 46 -1.28 1.88 16.48
CA ARG A 46 0.06 2.06 17.09
C ARG A 46 0.85 0.77 17.33
N ASP A 47 0.29 -0.39 16.99
CA ASP A 47 1.06 -1.63 16.99
C ASP A 47 2.06 -1.64 15.82
N SER A 48 3.03 -2.54 15.93
CA SER A 48 3.94 -2.81 14.81
C SER A 48 4.22 -4.29 14.62
N ILE A 49 4.46 -4.67 13.37
CA ILE A 49 4.77 -6.03 12.96
C ILE A 49 6.09 -6.02 12.22
N LEU A 50 7.04 -6.85 12.64
CA LEU A 50 8.28 -7.05 11.91
C LEU A 50 8.08 -7.99 10.73
N THR A 51 8.70 -7.67 9.61
CA THR A 51 8.69 -8.47 8.38
C THR A 51 10.11 -8.70 7.86
N GLU A 52 10.32 -9.82 7.16
CA GLU A 52 11.59 -10.18 6.51
C GLU A 52 11.72 -9.56 5.11
N GLU A 53 10.63 -8.94 4.62
CA GLU A 53 10.62 -8.17 3.38
C GLU A 53 11.27 -6.79 3.59
N THR A 54 11.95 -6.27 2.57
CA THR A 54 12.42 -4.87 2.58
C THR A 54 11.24 -3.92 2.39
N VAL A 55 11.45 -2.65 2.68
CA VAL A 55 10.45 -1.59 2.49
C VAL A 55 10.01 -1.52 1.02
N GLU A 56 10.95 -1.61 0.08
CA GLU A 56 10.71 -1.52 -1.36
C GLU A 56 9.94 -2.75 -1.87
N ALA A 57 10.32 -3.94 -1.41
CA ALA A 57 9.64 -5.18 -1.78
C ALA A 57 8.19 -5.17 -1.29
N PHE A 58 7.98 -4.80 -0.02
CA PHE A 58 6.65 -4.66 0.56
C PHE A 58 5.84 -3.60 -0.20
N ALA A 59 6.45 -2.46 -0.53
CA ALA A 59 5.77 -1.38 -1.21
C ALA A 59 5.34 -1.75 -2.63
N ALA A 60 6.21 -2.41 -3.39
CA ALA A 60 5.90 -2.89 -4.72
C ALA A 60 4.77 -3.93 -4.72
N ASP A 61 4.79 -4.88 -3.77
CA ASP A 61 3.78 -5.94 -3.67
C ASP A 61 2.42 -5.40 -3.16
N LYS A 62 2.44 -4.47 -2.20
CA LYS A 62 1.23 -3.98 -1.52
C LYS A 62 0.70 -2.64 -2.05
N GLY A 63 1.39 -2.03 -3.03
CA GLY A 63 1.01 -0.74 -3.60
C GLY A 63 1.25 0.46 -2.67
N PHE A 64 2.30 0.41 -1.84
CA PHE A 64 2.68 1.56 -1.01
C PHE A 64 3.57 2.52 -1.81
N SER A 65 3.57 3.78 -1.42
CA SER A 65 4.42 4.79 -2.05
C SER A 65 5.69 5.00 -1.23
N VAL A 66 6.84 4.67 -1.82
CA VAL A 66 8.16 4.86 -1.19
C VAL A 66 8.51 6.35 -1.12
N ILE A 67 8.99 6.80 0.04
CA ILE A 67 9.60 8.12 0.22
C ILE A 67 11.11 7.97 0.00
N PRO A 68 11.69 8.55 -1.07
CA PRO A 68 13.10 8.37 -1.41
C PRO A 68 14.03 8.84 -0.29
N GLY A 69 15.03 8.01 0.04
CA GLY A 69 16.06 8.35 1.03
C GLY A 69 15.62 8.22 2.50
N GLU A 70 14.37 7.87 2.77
CA GLU A 70 13.87 7.73 4.15
C GLU A 70 13.87 6.29 4.67
N GLY A 71 13.94 5.30 3.79
CA GLY A 71 13.69 3.91 4.17
C GLY A 71 12.24 3.71 4.65
N ILE A 72 11.27 4.40 4.04
CA ILE A 72 9.85 4.37 4.40
C ILE A 72 9.00 4.26 3.14
N ALA A 73 7.88 3.53 3.24
CA ALA A 73 6.78 3.62 2.30
C ALA A 73 5.46 3.85 3.03
N ILE A 74 4.60 4.70 2.47
CA ILE A 74 3.32 5.09 3.05
C ILE A 74 2.16 4.38 2.36
N ASN A 75 1.12 4.06 3.11
CA ASN A 75 -0.11 3.51 2.55
C ASN A 75 -0.94 4.64 1.92
N PRO A 76 -1.17 4.65 0.59
CA PRO A 76 -1.94 5.71 -0.04
C PRO A 76 -3.44 5.71 0.35
N ARG A 77 -3.91 4.70 1.09
CA ARG A 77 -5.27 4.65 1.64
C ARG A 77 -5.42 5.33 3.00
N VAL A 78 -4.31 5.76 3.61
CA VAL A 78 -4.30 6.50 4.87
C VAL A 78 -4.12 7.98 4.59
N HIS A 79 -4.92 8.82 5.25
CA HIS A 79 -4.84 10.27 5.09
C HIS A 79 -3.64 10.83 5.88
N PHE A 80 -2.59 11.20 5.15
CA PHE A 80 -1.43 11.87 5.71
C PHE A 80 -1.53 13.40 5.58
N ARG A 81 -0.97 14.10 6.56
CA ARG A 81 -0.64 15.54 6.47
C ARG A 81 0.88 15.68 6.49
N VAL A 82 1.38 16.74 5.87
CA VAL A 82 2.81 17.07 5.87
C VAL A 82 2.99 18.47 6.40
N GLU A 83 3.94 18.65 7.30
CA GLU A 83 4.35 19.93 7.85
C GLU A 83 5.84 20.14 7.59
N THR A 84 6.26 21.39 7.39
CA THR A 84 7.68 21.75 7.51
C THR A 84 8.11 21.56 8.96
N PHE A 85 9.32 21.04 9.17
CA PHE A 85 9.85 20.84 10.51
C PHE A 85 10.84 21.94 10.87
N GLU A 86 10.51 22.66 11.95
CA GLU A 86 11.44 23.56 12.63
C GLU A 86 11.69 23.03 14.06
N PRO A 87 12.95 22.85 14.47
CA PRO A 87 13.26 22.46 15.84
C PRO A 87 12.72 23.48 16.84
N ALA A 88 11.96 23.02 17.83
CA ALA A 88 11.55 23.87 18.94
C ALA A 88 12.77 24.31 19.77
N GLU A 89 12.62 25.42 20.51
CA GLU A 89 13.65 25.89 21.43
C GLU A 89 14.06 24.76 22.41
N GLY A 90 15.37 24.53 22.54
CA GLY A 90 15.92 23.48 23.39
C GLY A 90 15.91 22.06 22.79
N PHE A 91 15.37 21.86 21.59
CA PHE A 91 15.45 20.59 20.87
C PHE A 91 16.56 20.61 19.83
N THR A 92 17.64 19.84 20.05
CA THR A 92 18.73 19.67 19.09
C THR A 92 18.62 18.28 18.46
N PRO A 93 17.97 18.14 17.29
CA PRO A 93 17.81 16.85 16.66
C PRO A 93 19.18 16.31 16.21
N THR A 94 19.36 14.99 16.33
CA THR A 94 20.58 14.29 15.89
C THR A 94 20.73 14.26 14.36
N LYS A 95 19.65 14.56 13.63
CA LYS A 95 19.57 14.56 12.19
C LYS A 95 18.94 15.87 11.68
N PRO A 96 19.29 16.33 10.48
CA PRO A 96 18.75 17.56 9.90
C PRO A 96 17.36 17.31 9.30
N TYR A 97 16.39 17.00 10.15
CA TYR A 97 14.99 16.82 9.73
C TYR A 97 14.45 18.08 9.06
N ARG A 98 13.63 17.91 8.02
CA ARG A 98 13.10 19.00 7.20
C ARG A 98 11.57 19.02 7.14
N SER A 99 10.95 17.85 7.30
CA SER A 99 9.50 17.72 7.30
C SER A 99 9.02 16.75 8.37
N ARG A 100 7.71 16.82 8.64
CA ARG A 100 6.99 15.94 9.54
C ARG A 100 5.79 15.37 8.80
N LEU A 101 5.70 14.04 8.76
CA LEU A 101 4.54 13.31 8.29
C LEU A 101 3.60 13.05 9.48
N LEU A 102 2.31 13.34 9.33
CA LEU A 102 1.30 13.18 10.38
C LEU A 102 0.12 12.33 9.90
N TRP A 103 -0.44 11.52 10.78
CA TRP A 103 -1.67 10.78 10.55
C TRP A 103 -2.47 10.64 11.84
N ARG A 104 -3.77 10.35 11.72
CA ARG A 104 -4.63 10.03 12.87
C ARG A 104 -4.56 8.52 13.13
N ASP A 105 -4.36 8.13 14.39
CA ASP A 105 -4.55 6.74 14.80
C ASP A 105 -6.03 6.38 14.97
N GLN A 106 -6.29 5.10 15.24
CA GLN A 106 -7.65 4.58 15.42
C GLN A 106 -8.42 5.24 16.58
N ASP A 107 -7.72 5.75 17.58
CA ASP A 107 -8.31 6.46 18.73
C ASP A 107 -8.46 7.98 18.46
N GLY A 108 -8.13 8.42 17.24
CA GLY A 108 -8.23 9.81 16.82
C GLY A 108 -7.09 10.70 17.32
N ASN A 109 -6.01 10.16 17.88
CA ASN A 109 -4.85 10.97 18.27
C ASN A 109 -3.90 11.18 17.09
N ASP A 110 -3.14 12.27 17.14
CA ASP A 110 -2.15 12.56 16.11
C ASP A 110 -0.87 11.75 16.36
N GLN A 111 -0.46 11.01 15.34
CA GLN A 111 0.84 10.36 15.24
C GLN A 111 1.71 11.15 14.27
N SER A 112 3.03 11.09 14.47
CA SER A 112 3.96 11.79 13.60
C SER A 112 5.27 11.07 13.40
N LYS A 113 5.94 11.38 12.29
CA LYS A 113 7.29 10.92 11.97
C LYS A 113 8.08 12.05 11.33
N LEU A 114 9.28 12.31 11.86
CA LEU A 114 10.22 13.27 11.29
C LEU A 114 10.97 12.64 10.11
N LEU A 115 11.11 13.42 9.05
CA LEU A 115 11.73 13.01 7.78
C LEU A 115 12.86 13.98 7.41
N LEU A 116 13.87 13.47 6.72
CA LEU A 116 14.97 14.24 6.12
C LEU A 116 14.55 14.88 4.79
N ALA A 117 13.58 14.28 4.10
CA ALA A 117 13.02 14.76 2.85
C ALA A 117 12.34 16.12 3.01
N GLU A 118 12.44 16.94 1.96
CA GLU A 118 11.74 18.22 1.88
C GLU A 118 10.21 18.01 1.89
N PRO A 119 9.44 18.90 2.53
CA PRO A 119 8.00 18.76 2.64
C PRO A 119 7.30 18.66 1.27
N GLU A 120 7.81 19.34 0.23
CA GLU A 120 7.25 19.30 -1.12
C GLU A 120 7.36 17.89 -1.74
N ILE A 121 8.51 17.22 -1.55
CA ILE A 121 8.72 15.85 -2.05
C ILE A 121 7.75 14.89 -1.36
N VAL A 122 7.58 15.05 -0.05
CA VAL A 122 6.67 14.19 0.74
C VAL A 122 5.21 14.45 0.35
N LEU A 123 4.82 15.72 0.16
CA LEU A 123 3.49 16.12 -0.29
C LEU A 123 3.15 15.49 -1.65
N ASP A 124 4.04 15.63 -2.63
CA ASP A 124 3.86 15.05 -3.97
C ASP A 124 3.65 13.53 -3.94
N ILE A 125 4.25 12.84 -2.98
CA ILE A 125 4.08 11.40 -2.80
C ILE A 125 2.76 11.08 -2.12
N THR A 126 2.39 11.82 -1.06
CA THR A 126 1.12 11.61 -0.32
C THR A 126 -0.12 11.93 -1.15
N LEU A 127 -0.02 12.86 -2.10
CA LEU A 127 -1.14 13.30 -2.94
C LEU A 127 -1.35 12.43 -4.17
N LYS A 128 -0.43 11.50 -4.48
CA LYS A 128 -0.57 10.62 -5.62
C LYS A 128 -1.81 9.73 -5.43
N PRO A 129 -2.75 9.74 -6.39
CA PRO A 129 -3.91 8.86 -6.30
C PRO A 129 -3.45 7.40 -6.31
N VAL A 130 -4.15 6.59 -5.50
CA VAL A 130 -4.02 5.13 -5.57
C VAL A 130 -4.33 4.72 -7.01
N ALA A 131 -3.33 4.18 -7.73
CA ALA A 131 -3.63 3.50 -8.97
C ALA A 131 -4.49 2.28 -8.62
N ASP A 132 -5.73 2.23 -9.08
CA ASP A 132 -6.55 1.03 -8.94
C ASP A 132 -5.77 -0.16 -9.50
N PRO A 133 -5.75 -1.31 -8.80
CA PRO A 133 -5.12 -2.49 -9.34
C PRO A 133 -5.80 -2.81 -10.67
N ALA A 134 -4.99 -2.90 -11.74
CA ALA A 134 -5.47 -3.20 -13.08
C ALA A 134 -6.44 -4.40 -13.02
N PRO A 135 -7.59 -4.34 -13.71
CA PRO A 135 -8.50 -5.47 -13.73
C PRO A 135 -7.75 -6.68 -14.28
N ASP A 136 -7.72 -7.75 -13.49
CA ASP A 136 -7.19 -9.05 -13.87
C ASP A 136 -7.86 -9.49 -15.18
N GLN A 137 -7.15 -9.38 -16.31
CA GLN A 137 -7.63 -9.78 -17.63
C GLN A 137 -7.70 -11.31 -17.79
N SER A 138 -7.56 -12.07 -16.70
CA SER A 138 -7.66 -13.53 -16.67
C SER A 138 -9.09 -14.03 -16.41
N ALA A 139 -10.10 -13.39 -17.00
CA ALA A 139 -11.47 -13.89 -16.98
C ALA A 139 -12.21 -13.60 -18.28
N GLU A 140 -11.56 -13.83 -19.42
CA GLU A 140 -12.27 -13.95 -20.69
C GLU A 140 -13.08 -15.26 -20.68
N ARG A 141 -14.27 -15.18 -20.09
CA ARG A 141 -15.31 -16.19 -20.18
C ARG A 141 -15.58 -16.46 -21.65
N LYS A 142 -15.13 -17.61 -22.14
CA LYS A 142 -15.53 -18.18 -23.44
C LYS A 142 -17.05 -18.03 -23.61
N ALA A 143 -17.45 -17.15 -24.52
CA ALA A 143 -18.83 -17.06 -24.97
C ALA A 143 -19.29 -18.42 -25.54
N PRO A 144 -20.56 -18.82 -25.34
CA PRO A 144 -21.05 -20.08 -25.90
C PRO A 144 -21.09 -19.99 -27.43
N ARG A 145 -20.55 -21.03 -28.07
CA ARG A 145 -20.59 -21.24 -29.53
C ARG A 145 -22.05 -21.24 -30.01
N ALA A 146 -22.46 -20.18 -30.72
CA ALA A 146 -23.67 -20.20 -31.52
C ALA A 146 -23.47 -21.17 -32.70
N ALA A 147 -23.93 -22.41 -32.52
CA ALA A 147 -24.03 -23.40 -33.58
C ALA A 147 -25.02 -22.90 -34.64
N GLY A 148 -24.62 -22.99 -35.89
CA GLY A 148 -25.31 -22.36 -37.00
C GLY A 148 -26.64 -23.02 -37.36
N ARG A 149 -27.45 -22.26 -38.12
CA ARG A 149 -28.31 -22.85 -39.14
C ARG A 149 -28.47 -21.89 -40.32
N ARG A 150 -27.62 -22.11 -41.33
CA ARG A 150 -27.85 -21.63 -42.70
C ARG A 150 -29.19 -22.18 -43.17
N LYS A 151 -30.14 -21.32 -43.53
CA LYS A 151 -31.27 -21.67 -44.40
C LYS A 151 -31.07 -20.99 -45.74
N SER A 152 -30.40 -21.72 -46.64
CA SER A 152 -30.66 -21.65 -48.07
C SER A 152 -31.71 -22.73 -48.36
N VAL A 153 -32.79 -22.37 -49.05
CA VAL A 153 -33.20 -22.96 -50.33
C VAL A 153 -34.55 -22.37 -50.75
N ARG A 154 -34.58 -22.01 -52.03
CA ARG A 154 -35.60 -21.39 -52.86
C ARG A 154 -36.56 -22.45 -53.43
N ASN A 155 -37.75 -22.00 -53.88
CA ASN A 155 -38.66 -22.57 -54.89
C ASN A 155 -40.01 -23.14 -54.37
N GLY A 156 -41.12 -22.56 -54.87
CA GLY A 156 -42.45 -23.20 -54.92
C GLY A 156 -42.54 -24.20 -56.10
N PRO A 157 -43.72 -24.53 -56.67
CA PRO A 157 -45.13 -24.27 -56.31
C PRO A 157 -45.93 -25.59 -56.08
N THR A 158 -47.25 -25.55 -55.85
CA THR A 158 -48.33 -26.42 -56.43
C THR A 158 -49.64 -26.31 -55.62
N ALA A 159 -50.76 -26.47 -56.34
CA ALA A 159 -52.16 -26.17 -56.05
C ALA A 159 -52.93 -27.17 -55.15
N THR A 160 -54.27 -26.95 -55.10
CA THR A 160 -55.40 -27.83 -54.70
C THR A 160 -55.88 -27.58 -53.25
N VAL A 161 -57.16 -27.35 -52.91
CA VAL A 161 -58.49 -27.62 -53.50
C VAL A 161 -59.36 -26.35 -53.45
#